data_AF-D5MIV8-F1
#
_entry.id   AF-D5MIV8-F1
#
_cell.length_a   1.000
_cell.length_b   1.000
_cell.length_c   1.000
_cell.angle_alpha   90.00
_cell.angle_beta   90.00
_cell.angle_gamma   90.00
#
_symmetry.space_group_name_H-M   'P 1'
#
loop_
_entity.id
_entity.type
_entity.pdbx_description
1 polymer ?
#
loop_
_entity_poly.entity_id
_entity_poly.type
_entity_poly.pdbx_seq_one_letter_code
_entity_poly.pdbx_strand_id
1 'polypeptide(L)'
;MPVKSLVVIQGFNRLKSSLTDSLRSGVPTKGYFWLGLFLLVALIVQQSTGWQWTLLTGLQDDNTYKLATGFGLFAFVLYQWRFSVKRAQGEQRNAATMMGRHKLFGALLLLFFFGHSQTLGYGYLEILSLTLLLAFLTGLFNFQIVKIHKPWYRPVWISAHVGLSMALLLLIAYHVYINYAFK
;
A
#
# COMPACT_ATOMS: atom_id res chain seq x y z
N MET A 1 57.35 -12.80 -6.38
CA MET A 1 56.12 -12.95 -7.20
C MET A 1 54.89 -12.91 -6.29
N PRO A 2 53.98 -11.91 -6.42
CA PRO A 2 52.96 -11.59 -5.43
C PRO A 2 51.60 -12.19 -5.80
N VAL A 3 51.24 -13.35 -5.23
CA VAL A 3 49.94 -14.01 -5.49
C VAL A 3 48.98 -13.87 -4.30
N LYS A 4 49.46 -13.48 -3.11
CA LYS A 4 48.66 -13.44 -1.88
C LYS A 4 47.75 -12.21 -1.73
N SER A 5 48.04 -11.08 -2.38
CA SER A 5 47.22 -9.86 -2.22
C SER A 5 45.90 -9.90 -3.01
N LEU A 6 45.86 -10.65 -4.12
CA LEU A 6 44.70 -10.72 -5.01
C LEU A 6 43.52 -11.49 -4.41
N VAL A 7 43.80 -12.52 -3.60
CA VAL A 7 42.79 -13.34 -2.92
C VAL A 7 42.09 -12.56 -1.80
N VAL A 8 42.83 -11.72 -1.08
CA VAL A 8 42.28 -10.90 0.01
C VAL A 8 41.32 -9.83 -0.52
N ILE A 9 41.64 -9.23 -1.67
CA ILE A 9 40.80 -8.21 -2.32
C ILE A 9 39.51 -8.83 -2.87
N GLN A 10 39.57 -10.05 -3.42
CA GLN A 10 38.36 -10.76 -3.87
C GLN A 10 37.44 -11.14 -2.70
N GLY A 11 37.99 -11.56 -1.56
CA GLY A 11 37.21 -11.86 -0.35
C GLY A 11 36.49 -10.62 0.20
N PHE A 12 37.17 -9.47 0.22
CA PHE A 12 36.58 -8.21 0.70
C PHE A 12 35.45 -7.71 -0.22
N ASN A 13 35.63 -7.83 -1.54
CA ASN A 13 34.59 -7.47 -2.50
C ASN A 13 33.36 -8.40 -2.41
N ARG A 14 33.56 -9.70 -2.13
CA ARG A 14 32.48 -10.67 -1.89
C ARG A 14 31.71 -10.39 -0.59
N LEU A 15 32.41 -9.97 0.46
CA LEU A 15 31.80 -9.61 1.73
C LEU A 15 31.01 -8.29 1.60
N LYS A 16 31.57 -7.31 0.90
CA LYS A 16 30.91 -6.04 0.62
C LYS A 16 29.66 -6.24 -0.25
N SER A 17 29.73 -7.07 -1.29
CA SER A 17 28.57 -7.41 -2.12
C SER A 17 27.48 -8.11 -1.31
N SER A 18 27.84 -9.10 -0.49
CA SER A 18 26.94 -9.80 0.45
C SER A 18 26.25 -8.86 1.44
N LEU A 19 27.00 -7.91 2.03
CA LEU A 19 26.45 -6.93 2.96
C LEU A 19 25.55 -5.92 2.25
N THR A 20 25.92 -5.48 1.04
CA THR A 20 25.04 -4.63 0.22
C THR A 20 23.79 -5.35 -0.27
N ASP A 21 23.86 -6.66 -0.53
CA ASP A 21 22.71 -7.47 -0.93
C ASP A 21 21.77 -7.74 0.25
N SER A 22 22.33 -7.94 1.46
CA SER A 22 21.57 -8.00 2.71
C SER A 22 20.89 -6.67 3.07
N LEU A 23 21.52 -5.53 2.74
CA LEU A 23 20.93 -4.20 2.92
C LEU A 23 19.95 -3.83 1.78
N ARG A 24 20.08 -4.45 0.61
CA ARG A 24 19.16 -4.32 -0.54
C ARG A 24 17.98 -5.26 -0.49
N SER A 25 18.06 -6.38 0.22
CA SER A 25 16.94 -7.30 0.41
C SER A 25 15.92 -6.63 1.33
N GLY A 26 15.15 -5.73 0.72
CA GLY A 26 14.03 -5.02 1.33
C GLY A 26 13.13 -6.01 2.05
N VAL A 27 12.54 -5.50 3.14
CA VAL A 27 11.52 -6.09 4.00
C VAL A 27 11.15 -7.52 3.61
N PRO A 28 11.41 -8.53 4.45
CA PRO A 28 11.15 -9.93 4.13
C PRO A 28 9.78 -10.07 3.47
N THR A 29 9.70 -10.81 2.37
CA THR A 29 8.54 -10.87 1.45
C THR A 29 7.21 -11.25 2.11
N LYS A 30 7.22 -11.64 3.39
CA LYS A 30 6.03 -11.92 4.21
C LYS A 30 5.71 -10.84 5.25
N GLY A 31 6.63 -9.93 5.56
CA GLY A 31 6.45 -8.89 6.58
C GLY A 31 5.30 -7.95 6.27
N TYR A 32 5.21 -7.45 5.03
CA TYR A 32 4.08 -6.61 4.61
C TYR A 32 2.74 -7.34 4.66
N PHE A 33 2.76 -8.67 4.42
CA PHE A 33 1.53 -9.47 4.42
C PHE A 33 0.98 -9.59 5.83
N TRP A 34 1.81 -9.96 6.79
CA TRP A 34 1.39 -10.06 8.20
C TRP A 34 1.03 -8.69 8.78
N LEU A 35 1.76 -7.63 8.42
CA LEU A 35 1.40 -6.27 8.81
C LEU A 35 0.02 -5.88 8.25
N GLY A 36 -0.20 -6.08 6.95
CA GLY A 36 -1.48 -5.77 6.32
C GLY A 36 -2.63 -6.59 6.88
N LEU A 37 -2.41 -7.89 7.14
CA LEU A 37 -3.41 -8.76 7.74
C LEU A 37 -3.74 -8.34 9.18
N PHE A 38 -2.73 -8.01 9.98
CA PHE A 38 -2.91 -7.49 11.33
C PHE A 38 -3.74 -6.19 11.32
N LEU A 39 -3.39 -5.23 10.46
CA LEU A 39 -4.12 -3.97 10.34
C LEU A 39 -5.56 -4.18 9.86
N LEU A 40 -5.79 -5.13 8.95
CA LEU A 40 -7.13 -5.50 8.49
C LEU A 40 -7.97 -6.09 9.61
N VAL A 41 -7.43 -7.05 10.36
CA VAL A 41 -8.13 -7.66 11.49
C VAL A 41 -8.40 -6.61 12.57
N ALA A 42 -7.42 -5.76 12.89
CA ALA A 42 -7.60 -4.67 13.83
C ALA A 42 -8.72 -3.71 13.41
N LEU A 43 -8.77 -3.32 12.13
CA LEU A 43 -9.85 -2.49 11.59
C LEU A 43 -11.21 -3.19 11.67
N ILE A 44 -11.30 -4.48 11.32
CA ILE A 44 -12.55 -5.25 11.42
C ILE A 44 -13.04 -5.32 12.87
N VAL A 45 -12.16 -5.61 13.83
CA VAL A 45 -12.50 -5.65 15.25
C VAL A 45 -12.95 -4.27 15.73
N GLN A 46 -12.25 -3.22 15.32
CA GLN A 46 -12.61 -1.85 15.66
C GLN A 46 -13.99 -1.46 15.11
N GLN A 47 -14.29 -1.76 13.84
CA GLN A 47 -15.61 -1.52 13.25
C GLN A 47 -16.71 -2.34 13.94
N SER A 48 -16.44 -3.61 14.27
CA SER A 48 -17.42 -4.52 14.86
C SER A 48 -17.78 -4.17 16.30
N THR A 49 -16.83 -3.64 17.06
CA THR A 49 -17.04 -3.21 18.46
C THR A 49 -17.56 -1.79 18.57
N GLY A 50 -17.49 -1.01 17.49
CA GLY A 50 -17.75 0.43 17.51
C GLY A 50 -16.73 1.21 18.34
N TRP A 51 -15.58 0.60 18.68
CA TRP A 51 -14.55 1.26 19.48
C TRP A 51 -14.01 2.47 18.73
N GLN A 52 -13.85 3.58 19.43
CA GLN A 52 -13.27 4.81 18.89
C GLN A 52 -12.20 5.34 19.84
N TRP A 53 -11.10 5.81 19.26
CA TRP A 53 -10.06 6.52 19.97
C TRP A 53 -10.46 7.99 20.10
N THR A 54 -10.91 8.37 21.29
CA THR A 54 -11.47 9.71 21.60
C THR A 54 -10.57 10.88 21.20
N LEU A 55 -9.25 10.78 21.42
CA LEU A 55 -8.30 11.81 20.98
C LEU A 55 -8.27 11.96 19.46
N LEU A 56 -8.28 10.84 18.73
CA LEU A 56 -8.33 10.84 17.28
C LEU A 56 -9.69 11.33 16.77
N THR A 57 -10.79 11.01 17.47
CA THR A 57 -12.12 11.55 17.15
C THR A 57 -12.14 13.06 17.26
N GLY A 58 -11.59 13.63 18.34
CA GLY A 58 -11.50 15.09 18.50
C GLY A 58 -10.66 15.77 17.41
N LEU A 59 -9.56 15.14 16.97
CA LEU A 59 -8.80 15.60 15.80
C LEU A 59 -9.62 15.46 14.52
N GLN A 60 -10.30 14.34 14.34
CA GLN A 60 -11.14 14.06 13.19
C GLN A 60 -12.40 14.92 13.13
N ASP A 61 -12.76 15.67 14.17
CA ASP A 61 -13.83 16.67 14.11
C ASP A 61 -13.34 18.02 13.55
N ASP A 62 -12.04 18.30 13.64
CA ASP A 62 -11.44 19.52 13.11
C ASP A 62 -11.36 19.52 11.57
N ASN A 63 -11.82 20.62 10.97
CA ASN A 63 -11.88 20.75 9.51
C ASN A 63 -10.49 20.78 8.86
N THR A 64 -9.50 21.39 9.52
CA THR A 64 -8.13 21.46 9.02
C THR A 64 -7.50 20.07 9.02
N TYR A 65 -7.69 19.30 10.10
CA TYR A 65 -7.23 17.92 10.22
C TYR A 65 -7.87 17.03 9.16
N LYS A 66 -9.20 17.10 8.96
CA LYS A 66 -9.91 16.35 7.90
C LYS A 66 -9.32 16.64 6.53
N LEU A 67 -9.10 17.91 6.21
CA LEU A 67 -8.54 18.32 4.91
C LEU A 67 -7.10 17.83 4.74
N ALA A 68 -6.26 18.03 5.75
CA ALA A 68 -4.85 17.65 5.70
C ALA A 68 -4.67 16.12 5.58
N THR A 69 -5.40 15.35 6.40
CA THR A 69 -5.35 13.89 6.35
C THR A 69 -6.00 13.33 5.08
N GLY A 70 -7.08 13.94 4.59
CA GLY A 70 -7.71 13.56 3.32
C GLY A 70 -6.79 13.80 2.13
N PHE A 71 -6.12 14.95 2.06
CA PHE A 71 -5.11 15.24 1.03
C PHE A 71 -3.91 14.30 1.15
N GLY A 72 -3.46 14.03 2.37
CA GLY A 72 -2.39 13.07 2.65
C GLY A 72 -2.74 11.67 2.14
N LEU A 73 -3.95 11.18 2.41
CA LEU A 73 -4.45 9.89 1.93
C LEU A 73 -4.57 9.87 0.40
N PHE A 74 -5.06 10.94 -0.22
CA PHE A 74 -5.13 11.06 -1.67
C PHE A 74 -3.72 11.01 -2.31
N ALA A 75 -2.77 11.79 -1.80
CA ALA A 75 -1.39 11.76 -2.25
C ALA A 75 -0.75 10.37 -2.06
N PHE A 76 -1.09 9.68 -0.98
CA PHE A 76 -0.65 8.32 -0.73
C PHE A 76 -1.18 7.32 -1.77
N VAL A 77 -2.47 7.43 -2.15
CA VAL A 77 -3.06 6.62 -3.22
C VAL A 77 -2.40 6.94 -4.56
N LEU A 78 -2.19 8.21 -4.88
CA LEU A 78 -1.45 8.62 -6.09
C LEU A 78 -0.02 8.06 -6.12
N TYR A 79 0.67 8.03 -4.97
CA TYR A 79 1.99 7.42 -4.87
C TYR A 79 1.98 5.93 -5.25
N GLN A 80 0.92 5.18 -4.93
CA GLN A 80 0.79 3.77 -5.33
C GLN A 80 0.80 3.60 -6.86
N TRP A 81 0.21 4.55 -7.60
CA TRP A 81 0.15 4.52 -9.06
C TRP A 81 1.51 4.71 -9.73
N ARG A 82 2.51 5.27 -9.02
CA ARG A 82 3.87 5.42 -9.54
C ARG A 82 4.44 4.09 -10.04
N PHE A 83 4.17 2.98 -9.36
CA PHE A 83 4.65 1.67 -9.80
C PHE A 83 4.01 1.25 -11.12
N SER A 84 2.70 1.38 -11.25
CA SER A 84 1.95 1.06 -12.47
C SER A 84 2.42 1.89 -13.67
N VAL A 85 2.59 3.20 -13.49
CA VAL A 85 3.06 4.12 -14.53
C VAL A 85 4.46 3.73 -15.01
N LYS A 86 5.39 3.51 -14.08
CA LYS A 86 6.77 3.14 -14.41
C LYS A 86 6.87 1.79 -15.11
N ARG A 87 6.03 0.82 -14.72
CA ARG A 87 5.91 -0.46 -15.40
C ARG A 87 5.37 -0.30 -16.82
N ALA A 88 4.37 0.56 -17.03
CA ALA A 88 3.81 0.86 -18.35
C ALA A 88 4.84 1.55 -19.27
N GLN A 89 5.74 2.36 -18.71
CA GLN A 89 6.87 2.96 -19.42
C GLN A 89 8.01 1.98 -19.72
N GLY A 90 7.88 0.69 -19.36
CA GLY A 90 8.90 -0.33 -19.60
C GLY A 90 10.10 -0.29 -18.65
N GLU A 91 10.05 0.49 -17.56
CA GLU A 91 11.17 0.60 -16.63
C GLU A 91 11.28 -0.65 -15.74
N GLN A 92 12.16 -1.58 -16.11
CA GLN A 92 12.37 -2.84 -15.39
C GLN A 92 13.53 -2.81 -14.38
N ARG A 93 14.49 -1.87 -14.53
CA ARG A 93 15.74 -1.83 -13.73
C ARG A 93 15.51 -1.83 -12.22
N ASN A 94 14.41 -1.20 -11.77
CA ASN A 94 14.07 -1.06 -10.35
C ASN A 94 12.74 -1.75 -9.98
N ALA A 95 12.19 -2.59 -10.86
CA ALA A 95 10.83 -3.11 -10.71
C ALA A 95 10.63 -3.90 -9.40
N ALA A 96 11.62 -4.70 -8.98
CA ALA A 96 11.56 -5.47 -7.73
C ALA A 96 11.50 -4.56 -6.49
N THR A 97 12.37 -3.55 -6.41
CA THR A 97 12.39 -2.57 -5.32
C THR A 97 11.10 -1.77 -5.28
N MET A 98 10.62 -1.32 -6.44
CA MET A 98 9.36 -0.58 -6.54
C MET A 98 8.16 -1.43 -6.13
N MET A 99 8.12 -2.70 -6.53
CA MET A 99 7.10 -3.65 -6.09
C MET A 99 7.13 -3.86 -4.57
N GLY A 100 8.33 -4.02 -3.99
CA GLY A 100 8.48 -4.15 -2.54
C GLY A 100 7.93 -2.94 -1.79
N ARG A 101 8.25 -1.72 -2.25
CA ARG A 101 7.70 -0.47 -1.70
C ARG A 101 6.19 -0.38 -1.88
N HIS A 102 5.69 -0.65 -3.08
CA HIS A 102 4.26 -0.64 -3.38
C HIS A 102 3.48 -1.56 -2.43
N LYS A 103 3.99 -2.76 -2.16
CA LYS A 103 3.39 -3.70 -1.20
C LYS A 103 3.44 -3.21 0.24
N LEU A 104 4.58 -2.68 0.67
CA LEU A 104 4.75 -2.16 2.04
C LEU A 104 3.83 -0.96 2.29
N PHE A 105 3.86 0.04 1.40
CA PHE A 105 2.99 1.20 1.53
C PHE A 105 1.52 0.81 1.31
N GLY A 106 1.23 -0.12 0.41
CA GLY A 106 -0.10 -0.71 0.28
C GLY A 106 -0.62 -1.31 1.60
N ALA A 107 0.23 -2.04 2.33
CA ALA A 107 -0.11 -2.58 3.65
C ALA A 107 -0.42 -1.48 4.68
N LEU A 108 0.31 -0.36 4.64
CA LEU A 108 0.11 0.78 5.54
C LEU A 108 -1.15 1.61 5.21
N LEU A 109 -1.78 1.42 4.04
CA LEU A 109 -2.95 2.19 3.63
C LEU A 109 -4.07 2.18 4.67
N LEU A 110 -4.32 1.05 5.33
CA LEU A 110 -5.35 0.94 6.36
C LEU A 110 -5.07 1.82 7.58
N LEU A 111 -3.79 2.03 7.92
CA LEU A 111 -3.41 2.92 9.01
C LEU A 111 -3.69 4.38 8.65
N PHE A 112 -3.37 4.79 7.41
CA PHE A 112 -3.71 6.13 6.91
C PHE A 112 -5.22 6.34 6.81
N PHE A 113 -5.96 5.32 6.36
CA PHE A 113 -7.42 5.35 6.34
C PHE A 113 -7.98 5.52 7.76
N PHE A 114 -7.53 4.72 8.73
CA PHE A 114 -7.96 4.82 10.13
C PHE A 114 -7.66 6.20 10.74
N GLY A 115 -6.49 6.77 10.43
CA GLY A 115 -6.12 8.13 10.83
C GLY A 115 -7.03 9.20 10.24
N HIS A 116 -7.52 9.01 9.01
CA HIS A 116 -8.46 9.93 8.38
C HIS A 116 -9.92 9.72 8.83
N SER A 117 -10.34 8.47 9.03
CA SER A 117 -11.69 8.11 9.48
C SER A 117 -11.69 6.83 10.31
N GLN A 118 -12.37 6.86 11.45
CA GLN A 118 -12.61 5.68 12.31
C GLN A 118 -13.90 4.94 11.96
N THR A 119 -14.65 5.37 10.95
CA THR A 119 -15.89 4.72 10.48
C THR A 119 -15.89 4.60 8.96
N LEU A 120 -16.63 3.63 8.41
CA LEU A 120 -16.78 3.50 6.96
C LEU A 120 -17.66 4.59 6.32
N GLY A 121 -18.36 5.38 7.14
CA GLY A 121 -19.36 6.35 6.69
C GLY A 121 -20.66 5.67 6.24
N TYR A 122 -21.53 6.44 5.59
CA TYR A 122 -22.81 5.98 5.05
C TYR A 122 -22.99 6.41 3.59
N GLY A 123 -23.83 5.70 2.83
CA GLY A 123 -24.14 6.03 1.44
C GLY A 123 -22.90 5.95 0.54
N TYR A 124 -22.58 7.02 -0.20
CA TYR A 124 -21.43 6.98 -1.10
C TYR A 124 -20.08 6.87 -0.36
N LEU A 125 -20.00 7.32 0.90
CA LEU A 125 -18.78 7.18 1.71
C LEU A 125 -18.52 5.72 2.07
N GLU A 126 -19.57 4.95 2.32
CA GLU A 126 -19.47 3.51 2.53
C GLU A 126 -18.93 2.82 1.27
N ILE A 127 -19.45 3.19 0.10
CA ILE A 127 -18.96 2.68 -1.20
C ILE A 127 -17.48 3.02 -1.39
N LEU A 128 -17.05 4.26 -1.05
CA LEU A 128 -15.66 4.68 -1.11
C LEU A 128 -14.78 3.83 -0.18
N SER A 129 -15.20 3.66 1.07
CA SER A 129 -14.48 2.87 2.07
C SER A 129 -14.39 1.39 1.67
N LEU A 130 -15.48 0.78 1.22
CA LEU A 130 -15.49 -0.60 0.74
C LEU A 130 -14.62 -0.77 -0.51
N THR A 131 -14.63 0.18 -1.44
CA THR A 131 -13.76 0.15 -2.62
C THR A 131 -12.29 0.20 -2.21
N LEU A 132 -11.93 1.04 -1.22
CA LEU A 132 -10.58 1.09 -0.65
C LEU A 132 -10.19 -0.26 -0.03
N LEU A 133 -11.08 -0.86 0.77
CA LEU A 133 -10.84 -2.16 1.41
C LEU A 133 -10.69 -3.29 0.40
N LEU A 134 -11.51 -3.32 -0.66
CA LEU A 134 -11.40 -4.31 -1.74
C LEU A 134 -10.11 -4.13 -2.56
N ALA A 135 -9.73 -2.88 -2.87
CA ALA A 135 -8.45 -2.60 -3.53
C ALA A 135 -7.27 -3.05 -2.64
N PHE A 136 -7.34 -2.79 -1.34
CA PHE A 136 -6.36 -3.26 -0.37
C PHE A 136 -6.30 -4.80 -0.32
N LEU A 137 -7.45 -5.47 -0.18
CA LEU A 137 -7.54 -6.93 -0.11
C LEU A 137 -6.93 -7.59 -1.36
N THR A 138 -7.31 -7.12 -2.54
CA THR A 138 -6.74 -7.63 -3.80
C THR A 138 -5.22 -7.40 -3.87
N GLY A 139 -4.70 -6.29 -3.34
CA GLY A 139 -3.26 -6.03 -3.26
C GLY A 139 -2.53 -6.94 -2.26
N LEU A 140 -3.12 -7.15 -1.08
CA LEU A 140 -2.58 -7.99 -0.01
C LEU A 140 -2.48 -9.45 -0.47
N PHE A 141 -3.57 -9.97 -1.04
CA PHE A 141 -3.67 -11.32 -1.60
C PHE A 141 -3.20 -11.38 -3.06
N ASN A 142 -1.99 -10.86 -3.31
CA ASN A 142 -1.38 -10.93 -4.63
C ASN A 142 -0.95 -12.36 -5.01
N PHE A 143 -0.62 -12.54 -6.30
CA PHE A 143 -0.26 -13.85 -6.87
C PHE A 143 0.91 -14.56 -6.16
N GLN A 144 1.84 -13.82 -5.52
CA GLN A 144 2.96 -14.43 -4.78
C GLN A 144 2.51 -15.06 -3.46
N ILE A 145 1.41 -14.57 -2.89
CA ILE A 145 0.82 -15.07 -1.64
C ILE A 145 -0.14 -16.22 -1.93
N VAL A 146 -1.07 -16.02 -2.88
CA VAL A 146 -2.18 -16.95 -3.15
C VAL A 146 -1.73 -18.20 -3.92
N LYS A 147 -0.59 -18.14 -4.64
CA LYS A 147 0.04 -19.29 -5.33
C LYS A 147 -0.91 -20.09 -6.25
N ILE A 148 -1.90 -19.43 -6.86
CA ILE A 148 -2.75 -20.04 -7.89
C ILE A 148 -2.00 -20.02 -9.23
N HIS A 149 -1.78 -21.19 -9.83
CA HIS A 149 -1.00 -21.37 -11.07
C HIS A 149 -1.86 -21.44 -12.34
N LYS A 150 -3.15 -21.05 -12.26
CA LYS A 150 -4.04 -21.07 -13.44
C LYS A 150 -3.77 -19.85 -14.34
N PRO A 151 -3.71 -20.01 -15.68
CA PRO A 151 -3.33 -18.93 -16.59
C PRO A 151 -4.32 -17.75 -16.60
N TRP A 152 -5.60 -17.99 -16.31
CA TRP A 152 -6.63 -16.97 -16.23
C TRP A 152 -6.60 -16.15 -14.93
N TYR A 153 -5.98 -16.67 -13.86
CA TYR A 153 -6.04 -16.02 -12.54
C TYR A 153 -5.30 -14.69 -12.53
N ARG A 154 -4.08 -14.67 -13.07
CA ARG A 154 -3.25 -13.46 -13.10
C ARG A 154 -3.90 -12.28 -13.83
N PRO A 155 -4.43 -12.43 -15.06
CA PRO A 155 -5.10 -11.31 -15.73
C PRO A 155 -6.36 -10.85 -14.98
N VAL A 156 -7.20 -11.77 -14.47
CA VAL A 156 -8.39 -11.40 -13.69
C VAL A 156 -8.00 -10.63 -12.43
N TRP A 157 -7.02 -11.11 -11.68
CA TRP A 157 -6.54 -10.46 -10.46
C TRP A 157 -5.97 -9.04 -10.74
N ILE A 158 -5.14 -8.88 -11.77
CA ILE A 158 -4.60 -7.56 -12.15
C ILE A 158 -5.74 -6.63 -12.55
N SER A 159 -6.66 -7.08 -13.40
CA SER A 159 -7.81 -6.27 -13.84
C SER A 159 -8.69 -5.84 -12.67
N ALA A 160 -8.98 -6.75 -11.74
CA ALA A 160 -9.75 -6.43 -10.54
C ALA A 160 -9.02 -5.41 -9.65
N HIS A 161 -7.75 -5.63 -9.35
CA HIS A 161 -6.98 -4.74 -8.47
C HIS A 161 -6.81 -3.34 -9.07
N VAL A 162 -6.44 -3.25 -10.35
CA VAL A 162 -6.27 -1.96 -11.04
C VAL A 162 -7.61 -1.27 -11.27
N GLY A 163 -8.66 -2.02 -11.63
CA GLY A 163 -10.01 -1.50 -11.79
C GLY A 163 -10.56 -0.90 -10.50
N LEU A 164 -10.43 -1.61 -9.37
CA LEU A 164 -10.81 -1.10 -8.05
C LEU A 164 -9.97 0.13 -7.66
N SER A 165 -8.67 0.13 -7.96
CA SER A 165 -7.81 1.29 -7.71
C SER A 165 -8.21 2.52 -8.54
N MET A 166 -8.70 2.30 -9.77
CA MET A 166 -9.20 3.39 -10.63
C MET A 166 -10.55 3.91 -10.13
N ALA A 167 -11.47 3.01 -9.78
CA ALA A 167 -12.75 3.38 -9.16
C ALA A 167 -12.52 4.16 -7.87
N LEU A 168 -11.56 3.75 -7.05
CA LEU A 168 -11.17 4.47 -5.83
C LEU A 168 -10.70 5.89 -6.13
N LEU A 169 -9.85 6.12 -7.14
CA LEU A 169 -9.43 7.46 -7.53
C LEU A 169 -10.61 8.35 -7.94
N LEU A 170 -11.56 7.81 -8.71
CA LEU A 170 -12.76 8.54 -9.13
C LEU A 170 -13.65 8.88 -7.94
N LEU A 171 -13.84 7.94 -7.01
CA LEU A 171 -14.61 8.16 -5.78
C LEU A 171 -13.94 9.18 -4.87
N ILE A 172 -12.60 9.17 -4.75
CA ILE A 172 -11.86 10.19 -4.00
C ILE A 172 -12.03 11.57 -4.66
N ALA A 173 -11.90 11.66 -5.99
CA ALA A 173 -12.11 12.92 -6.71
C ALA A 173 -13.54 13.46 -6.50
N TYR A 174 -14.54 12.59 -6.59
CA TYR A 174 -15.94 12.92 -6.28
C TYR A 174 -16.12 13.36 -4.82
N HIS A 175 -15.51 12.66 -3.87
CA HIS A 175 -15.54 13.01 -2.45
C HIS A 175 -14.94 14.39 -2.17
N VAL A 176 -13.81 14.71 -2.79
CA VAL A 176 -13.18 16.04 -2.71
C VAL A 176 -14.10 17.10 -3.32
N TYR A 177 -14.68 16.83 -4.49
CA TYR A 177 -15.61 17.73 -5.16
C TYR A 177 -16.84 18.04 -4.30
N ILE A 178 -17.54 17.02 -3.80
CA ILE A 178 -18.73 17.22 -2.96
C ILE A 178 -18.38 17.97 -1.67
N ASN A 179 -17.25 17.64 -1.04
CA ASN A 179 -16.79 18.36 0.14
C ASN A 179 -16.44 19.83 -0.14
N TYR A 180 -16.09 20.21 -1.37
CA TYR A 180 -15.81 21.61 -1.69
C TYR A 180 -17.07 22.35 -2.17
N ALA A 181 -17.92 21.68 -2.95
CA ALA A 181 -19.12 22.26 -3.55
C ALA A 181 -20.25 22.47 -2.54
N PHE A 182 -20.34 21.64 -1.50
CA PHE A 182 -21.42 21.65 -0.51
C PHE A 182 -20.93 21.91 0.92
N LYS A 183 -19.72 22.46 1.07
CA LYS A 183 -19.23 23.01 2.34
C LYS A 183 -19.63 24.46 2.53
#